data_AF-A0A948REJ3-F1
#
_entry.id   AF-A0A948REJ3-F1
#
_cell.length_a   1.000
_cell.length_b   1.000
_cell.length_c   1.000
_cell.angle_alpha   90.00
_cell.angle_beta   90.00
_cell.angle_gamma   90.00
#
_symmetry.space_group_name_H-M   'P 1'
#
loop_
_entity.id
_entity.type
_entity.pdbx_description
1 polymer ?
#
loop_
_entity_poly.entity_id
_entity_poly.type
_entity_poly.pdbx_seq_one_letter_code
_entity_poly.pdbx_strand_id
1 'polypeptide(L)' 'MTTEQDKALAAVKMAIQMETDGKEFYLKAGEASGNELGKKLLTQLAAEEDIHRRKFVQIFETIRAQEGW' A
#
# COMPACT_ATOMS: atom_id res chain seq x y z
N MET A 1 -20.79 -11.93 15.27
CA MET A 1 -19.95 -12.77 14.39
C MET A 1 -19.39 -11.85 13.31
N THR A 2 -18.09 -11.91 13.02
CA THR A 2 -17.49 -11.12 11.94
C THR A 2 -17.95 -11.66 10.59
N THR A 3 -18.42 -10.78 9.72
CA THR A 3 -18.86 -11.13 8.36
C THR A 3 -17.66 -11.36 7.45
N GLU A 4 -17.87 -11.99 6.29
CA GLU A 4 -16.82 -12.09 5.27
C GLU A 4 -16.41 -10.70 4.75
N GLN A 5 -17.35 -9.74 4.73
CA GLN A 5 -17.07 -8.35 4.40
C GLN A 5 -16.15 -7.69 5.42
N ASP A 6 -16.37 -7.90 6.72
CA ASP A 6 -15.49 -7.38 7.78
C ASP A 6 -14.07 -7.90 7.63
N LYS A 7 -13.92 -9.20 7.32
CA LYS A 7 -12.60 -9.81 7.08
C LYS A 7 -11.93 -9.21 5.85
N ALA A 8 -12.67 -9.00 4.76
CA ALA A 8 -12.16 -8.39 3.54
C ALA A 8 -11.70 -6.93 3.79
N LEU A 9 -12.50 -6.13 4.51
CA LEU A 9 -12.14 -4.76 4.88
C LEU A 9 -10.90 -4.72 5.77
N ALA A 10 -10.77 -5.64 6.73
CA ALA A 10 -9.58 -5.74 7.58
C ALA A 10 -8.32 -6.10 6.77
N ALA A 11 -8.42 -7.05 5.84
CA ALA A 11 -7.31 -7.43 4.96
C ALA A 11 -6.87 -6.29 4.05
N VAL A 12 -7.83 -5.57 3.43
CA VAL A 12 -7.50 -4.42 2.58
C VAL A 12 -6.91 -3.27 3.39
N LYS A 13 -7.39 -3.04 4.62
CA LYS A 13 -6.78 -2.04 5.52
C LYS A 13 -5.34 -2.38 5.88
N MET A 14 -5.05 -3.67 6.11
CA MET A 14 -3.68 -4.14 6.33
C MET A 14 -2.80 -3.90 5.08
N ALA A 15 -3.31 -4.18 3.88
CA ALA A 15 -2.59 -3.91 2.65
C ALA A 15 -2.28 -2.40 2.48
N ILE A 16 -3.24 -1.50 2.74
CA ILE A 16 -3.00 -0.05 2.70
C ILE A 16 -1.85 0.39 3.63
N GLN A 17 -1.81 -0.18 4.83
CA GLN A 17 -0.71 0.09 5.77
C GLN A 17 0.61 -0.46 5.25
N MET A 18 0.61 -1.68 4.72
CA MET A 18 1.79 -2.32 4.14
C MET A 18 2.43 -1.49 3.02
N GLU A 19 1.64 -0.90 2.11
CA GLU A 19 2.17 -0.03 1.06
C GLU A 19 2.76 1.29 1.63
N THR A 20 2.19 1.78 2.74
CA THR A 20 2.72 2.98 3.42
C THR A 20 4.07 2.69 4.05
N ASP A 21 4.17 1.55 4.74
CA ASP A 21 5.41 1.08 5.37
C ASP A 21 6.47 0.72 4.31
N GLY A 22 6.06 0.09 3.21
CA GLY A 22 6.89 -0.26 2.06
C GLY A 22 7.50 0.98 1.40
N LYS A 23 6.70 2.03 1.19
CA LYS A 23 7.20 3.31 0.69
C LYS A 23 8.28 3.90 1.60
N GLU A 24 8.03 3.95 2.91
CA GLU A 24 9.01 4.49 3.87
C GLU A 24 10.29 3.65 3.91
N PHE A 25 10.15 2.32 3.85
CA PHE A 25 11.26 1.39 3.77
C PHE A 25 12.14 1.65 2.55
N TYR A 26 11.56 1.76 1.36
CA TYR A 26 12.31 1.99 0.14
C TYR A 26 12.99 3.36 0.11
N LEU A 27 12.34 4.40 0.64
CA LEU A 27 12.97 5.73 0.77
C LEU A 27 14.20 5.68 1.69
N LYS A 28 14.06 5.10 2.88
CA LYS A 28 15.17 4.93 3.83
C LYS A 28 16.31 4.08 3.24
N ALA A 29 15.98 3.00 2.55
CA ALA A 29 16.98 2.18 1.86
C ALA A 29 17.70 2.94 0.75
N GLY A 30 16.97 3.78 -0.01
CA GLY A 30 17.53 4.63 -1.06
C GLY A 30 18.47 5.70 -0.50
N GLU A 31 18.14 6.29 0.64
CA GLU A 31 18.98 7.24 1.37
C GLU A 31 20.27 6.60 1.90
N ALA A 32 20.19 5.35 2.37
CA ALA A 32 21.32 4.59 2.87
C ALA A 32 22.21 3.99 1.75
N SER A 33 21.76 4.00 0.49
CA SER A 33 22.48 3.39 -0.63
C SER A 33 23.63 4.29 -1.11
N GLY A 34 24.86 3.78 -1.04
CA GLY A 34 26.03 4.41 -1.67
C GLY A 34 26.13 4.24 -3.19
N ASN A 35 25.16 3.55 -3.81
CA ASN A 35 25.10 3.32 -5.26
C ASN A 35 23.96 4.14 -5.90
N GLU A 36 24.28 4.93 -6.92
CA GLU A 36 23.32 5.82 -7.61
C GLU A 36 22.22 5.05 -8.35
N LEU A 37 22.53 3.91 -8.97
CA LEU A 37 21.52 3.07 -9.61
C LEU A 37 20.61 2.43 -8.55
N GLY A 38 21.19 1.97 -7.44
CA GLY A 38 20.43 1.44 -6.30
C GLY A 38 19.46 2.47 -5.73
N LYS A 39 19.92 3.71 -5.52
CA LYS A 39 19.10 4.82 -5.05
C LYS A 39 17.95 5.13 -6.02
N LYS A 40 18.21 5.18 -7.32
CA LYS A 40 17.18 5.39 -8.34
C LYS A 40 16.14 4.28 -8.34
N LEU A 41 16.56 3.01 -8.28
CA LEU A 41 15.67 1.87 -8.22
C LEU A 41 14.76 1.95 -6.99
N LEU A 42 15.33 2.16 -5.81
CA LEU A 42 14.57 2.22 -4.56
C LEU A 42 13.60 3.41 -4.52
N THR A 43 14.00 4.56 -5.09
CA THR A 43 13.10 5.72 -5.22
C THR A 43 11.92 5.43 -6.16
N GLN A 44 12.16 4.69 -7.25
CA GLN A 44 11.09 4.26 -8.16
C GLN A 44 10.14 3.28 -7.45
N LEU A 45 10.65 2.27 -6.74
CA LEU A 45 9.82 1.35 -5.96
C LEU A 45 8.95 2.09 -4.95
N ALA A 46 9.52 3.04 -4.19
CA ALA A 46 8.75 3.89 -3.28
C ALA A 46 7.60 4.67 -3.97
N ALA A 47 7.79 5.07 -5.23
CA ALA A 47 6.75 5.74 -6.01
C ALA A 47 5.65 4.78 -6.49
N GLU A 48 5.99 3.51 -6.77
CA GLU A 48 5.04 2.46 -7.14
C GLU A 48 4.11 2.10 -5.97
N GLU A 49 4.63 2.04 -4.73
CA GLU A 49 3.84 1.81 -3.51
C GLU A 49 2.71 2.84 -3.35
N ASP A 50 2.91 4.10 -3.79
CA ASP A 50 1.86 5.12 -3.77
C ASP A 50 0.73 4.80 -4.76
N ILE A 51 1.04 4.19 -5.91
CA ILE A 51 0.05 3.73 -6.89
C ILE A 51 -0.74 2.55 -6.31
N HIS A 52 -0.04 1.57 -5.74
CA HIS A 52 -0.66 0.41 -5.10
C HIS A 52 -1.57 0.82 -3.94
N ARG A 53 -1.11 1.70 -3.04
CA ARG A 53 -1.89 2.22 -1.92
C ARG A 53 -3.18 2.88 -2.39
N ARG A 54 -3.12 3.71 -3.44
CA ARG A 54 -4.34 4.32 -4.03
C ARG A 54 -5.29 3.25 -4.57
N LYS A 55 -4.77 2.18 -5.18
CA LYS A 55 -5.58 1.07 -5.67
C LYS A 55 -6.28 0.33 -4.52
N PHE A 56 -5.57 0.05 -3.43
CA PHE A 56 -6.19 -0.57 -2.26
C PHE A 56 -7.22 0.32 -1.58
N VAL A 57 -7.01 1.64 -1.53
CA VAL A 57 -8.04 2.59 -1.06
C VAL A 57 -9.31 2.50 -1.92
N GLN A 58 -9.17 2.46 -3.26
CA GLN A 58 -10.34 2.29 -4.15
C GLN A 58 -11.07 0.96 -3.91
N ILE A 59 -10.34 -0.13 -3.68
CA ILE A 59 -10.92 -1.44 -3.36
C ILE A 59 -11.65 -1.38 -2.02
N PHE A 60 -11.05 -0.77 -1.00
CA PHE A 60 -11.67 -0.60 0.31
C PHE A 60 -13.01 0.13 0.22
N GLU A 61 -13.03 1.25 -0.50
CA GLU A 61 -14.23 2.05 -0.72
C GLU A 61 -15.30 1.27 -1.50
N THR A 62 -14.89 0.46 -2.48
CA THR A 62 -15.82 -0.39 -3.24
C THR A 62 -16.47 -1.46 -2.36
N ILE A 63 -15.69 -2.17 -1.53
CA ILE A 63 -16.20 -3.20 -0.61
C ILE A 63 -17.09 -2.57 0.46
N ARG A 64 -16.75 -1.37 0.95
CA ARG A 64 -17.58 -0.66 1.93
C ARG A 64 -18.91 -0.20 1.33
N ALA A 65 -18.91 0.26 0.08
CA ALA A 65 -20.11 0.76 -0.60
C ALA A 65 -21.10 -0.34 -1.02
N GLN A 66 -20.68 -1.61 -1.07
CA GLN A 66 -21.58 -2.74 -1.36
C GLN A 66 -22.65 -2.99 -0.28
N GLU A 67 -22.66 -2.27 0.85
CA GLU A 67 -23.74 -2.34 1.85
C GLU A 67 -25.05 -1.65 1.44
N GLY A 68 -25.12 -1.01 0.26
CA GLY A 68 -26.24 -0.16 -0.11
C GLY A 68 -26.89 -0.45 -1.47
N TRP A 69 -27.45 -1.64 -1.67
CA TRP A 69 -28.56 -1.91 -2.61
C TRP A 69 -29.49 -2.98 -2.02
#